data_AF-A0A9Q3H7Z0-F1
#
_entry.id   AF-A0A9Q3H7Z0-F1
#
_cell.length_a   1.000
_cell.length_b   1.000
_cell.length_c   1.000
_cell.angle_alpha   90.00
_cell.angle_beta   90.00
_cell.angle_gamma   90.00
#
_symmetry.space_group_name_H-M   'P 1'
#
loop_
_entity.id
_entity.type
_entity.pdbx_description
1 polymer ?
#
loop_
_entity_poly.entity_id
_entity_poly.type
_entity_poly.pdbx_seq_one_letter_code
_entity_poly.pdbx_strand_id
1 'polypeptide(L)'
;MVKVKIFAFDLLYLNDQPLANTDLTSRRRLLKEHFQEVEGEFGFAQSVDVDNVDEIQAFLDESVKAGCEGLMVKMLEGKNANYEPSRRSMNWLKIKKDYLAGVGDSFDLVVVGAYYGRGKRTNLYGAFLLACYDPESETYQTICQLVTGFSEEDLESHYKKLQPLELTNKKTYYDIGDSKPDIWFEPKVVWEVLAANLSLSPVYSAAKGLCGDGSRGVSLRFPRYIKERDDKGPEDATGPEQVAEMYKRQVTSQQDARSRNRYNAKDQMERDDDFW
;
A
#
# COMPACT_ATOMS: atom_id res chain seq x y z
N MET A 1 22.96 10.04 -5.96
CA MET A 1 22.55 10.37 -4.57
C MET A 1 21.04 10.58 -4.57
N VAL A 2 20.31 9.90 -3.68
CA VAL A 2 18.87 10.12 -3.52
C VAL A 2 18.68 11.32 -2.60
N LYS A 3 17.98 12.36 -3.07
CA LYS A 3 17.63 13.53 -2.25
C LYS A 3 16.42 13.19 -1.37
N VAL A 4 16.38 13.73 -0.16
CA VAL A 4 15.31 13.52 0.83
C VAL A 4 14.74 14.86 1.23
N LYS A 5 13.41 14.93 1.39
CA LYS A 5 12.68 16.07 1.96
C LYS A 5 11.97 15.64 3.24
N ILE A 6 12.06 16.44 4.29
CA ILE A 6 11.39 16.26 5.56
C ILE A 6 10.04 16.98 5.50
N PHE A 7 8.97 16.27 5.87
CA PHE A 7 7.64 16.84 6.10
C PHE A 7 7.31 16.77 7.59
N ALA A 8 7.51 17.87 8.31
CA ALA A 8 7.29 17.95 9.76
C ALA A 8 5.80 18.08 10.08
N PHE A 9 5.32 17.33 11.07
CA PHE A 9 3.89 17.24 11.41
C PHE A 9 3.57 17.36 12.90
N ASP A 10 4.57 17.40 13.77
CA ASP A 10 4.40 17.55 15.23
C ASP A 10 5.69 18.09 15.88
N LEU A 11 5.58 18.62 17.10
CA LEU A 11 6.69 19.10 17.92
C LEU A 11 6.49 18.64 19.37
N LEU A 12 7.38 17.77 19.86
CA LEU A 12 7.22 17.10 21.15
C LEU A 12 8.06 17.72 22.27
N TYR A 13 9.05 18.54 21.93
CA TYR A 13 9.97 19.16 22.87
C TYR A 13 10.54 20.44 22.27
N LEU A 14 10.64 21.51 23.06
CA LEU A 14 11.19 22.79 22.63
C LEU A 14 11.82 23.51 23.82
N ASN A 15 13.09 23.94 23.71
CA ASN A 15 13.78 24.78 24.70
C ASN A 15 13.58 24.30 26.16
N ASP A 16 13.98 23.06 26.42
CA ASP A 16 13.86 22.38 27.71
C ASP A 16 12.42 22.12 28.21
N GLN A 17 11.40 22.36 27.36
CA GLN A 17 10.00 22.13 27.69
C GLN A 17 9.43 20.91 26.95
N PRO A 18 8.98 19.87 27.68
CA PRO A 18 8.24 18.76 27.06
C PRO A 18 6.82 19.19 26.69
N LEU A 19 6.42 18.92 25.45
CA LEU A 19 5.13 19.31 24.90
C LEU A 19 4.14 18.13 24.76
N ALA A 20 4.55 16.90 25.10
CA ALA A 20 3.73 15.70 24.89
C ALA A 20 2.32 15.76 25.54
N ASN A 21 2.20 16.45 26.67
CA ASN A 21 0.93 16.62 27.42
C ASN A 21 0.16 17.90 27.03
N THR A 22 0.58 18.59 25.97
CA THR A 22 -0.11 19.78 25.46
C THR A 22 -0.94 19.43 24.22
N ASP A 23 -2.01 20.19 23.96
CA ASP A 23 -2.87 19.99 22.80
C ASP A 23 -2.10 20.14 21.47
N LEU A 24 -2.52 19.37 20.46
CA LEU A 24 -1.88 19.38 19.14
C LEU A 24 -1.94 20.79 18.50
N THR A 25 -3.00 21.56 18.75
CA THR A 25 -3.08 22.97 18.31
C THR A 25 -1.85 23.77 18.75
N SER A 26 -1.47 23.65 20.03
CA SER A 26 -0.32 24.37 20.60
C SER A 26 1.00 23.86 20.01
N ARG A 27 1.15 22.54 19.90
CA ARG A 27 2.37 21.93 19.33
C ARG A 27 2.58 22.32 17.87
N ARG A 28 1.50 22.32 17.07
CA ARG A 28 1.54 22.71 15.65
C ARG A 28 1.84 24.19 15.48
N ARG A 29 1.30 25.05 16.34
CA ARG A 29 1.61 26.49 16.35
C ARG A 29 3.10 26.71 16.64
N LEU A 30 3.63 26.12 17.72
CA LEU A 30 5.04 26.23 18.08
C LEU A 30 5.97 25.66 16.99
N LEU A 31 5.57 24.56 16.34
CA LEU A 31 6.30 24.00 15.20
C LEU A 31 6.43 25.02 14.05
N LYS A 32 5.35 25.72 13.70
CA LYS A 32 5.36 26.71 12.62
C LYS A 32 6.07 28.01 12.99
N GLU A 33 6.03 28.40 14.26
CA GLU A 33 6.70 29.61 14.75
C GLU A 33 8.23 29.46 14.83
N HIS A 34 8.72 28.26 15.13
CA HIS A 34 10.14 28.02 15.41
C HIS A 34 10.92 27.35 14.27
N PHE A 35 10.25 26.96 13.19
CA PHE A 35 10.90 26.34 12.03
C PHE A 35 10.50 27.06 10.75
N GLN A 36 11.42 27.14 9.79
CA GLN A 36 11.20 27.76 8.49
C GLN A 36 11.28 26.70 7.38
N GLU A 37 10.39 26.79 6.39
CA GLU A 37 10.41 25.91 5.23
C GLU A 37 11.62 26.19 4.35
N VAL A 38 12.23 25.13 3.85
CA VAL A 38 13.36 25.17 2.91
C VAL A 38 13.00 24.31 1.72
N GLU A 39 12.94 24.94 0.54
CA GLU A 39 12.49 24.26 -0.68
C GLU A 39 13.32 22.99 -0.95
N GLY A 40 12.63 21.88 -1.20
CA GLY A 40 13.27 20.59 -1.48
C GLY A 40 13.88 19.87 -0.27
N GLU A 41 13.96 20.50 0.91
CA GLU A 41 14.63 19.95 2.09
C GLU A 41 13.71 19.82 3.31
N PHE A 42 12.98 20.87 3.68
CA PHE A 42 12.10 20.88 4.85
C PHE A 42 10.79 21.59 4.53
N GLY A 43 9.67 20.98 4.89
CA GLY A 43 8.37 21.63 4.85
C GLY A 43 7.45 21.08 5.92
N PHE A 44 6.30 21.72 6.11
CA PHE A 44 5.26 21.20 6.98
C PHE A 44 4.38 20.20 6.22
N ALA A 45 3.85 19.21 6.93
CA ALA A 45 2.82 18.35 6.36
C ALA A 45 1.58 19.19 6.03
N GLN A 46 1.09 19.09 4.79
CA GLN A 46 -0.15 19.75 4.38
C GLN A 46 -1.30 19.27 5.27
N SER A 47 -2.10 20.21 5.78
CA SER A 47 -3.16 19.93 6.76
C SER A 47 -4.34 20.86 6.55
N VAL A 48 -5.53 20.37 6.84
CA VAL A 48 -6.77 21.14 6.94
C VAL A 48 -7.45 20.83 8.27
N ASP A 49 -8.07 21.84 8.89
CA ASP A 49 -8.87 21.66 10.10
C ASP A 49 -10.33 21.59 9.68
N VAL A 50 -10.97 20.45 9.92
CA VAL A 50 -12.31 20.13 9.41
C VAL A 50 -13.12 19.44 10.50
N ASP A 51 -14.44 19.60 10.46
CA ASP A 51 -15.39 19.01 11.41
C ASP A 51 -16.49 18.17 10.72
N ASN A 52 -16.44 18.03 9.40
CA ASN A 52 -17.41 17.28 8.61
C ASN A 52 -16.74 16.27 7.66
N VAL A 53 -17.52 15.25 7.27
CA VAL A 53 -17.03 14.10 6.50
C VAL A 53 -16.74 14.45 5.03
N ASP A 54 -17.51 15.37 4.45
CA ASP A 54 -17.38 15.73 3.04
C ASP A 54 -16.03 16.41 2.76
N GLU A 55 -15.59 17.30 3.65
CA GLU A 55 -14.27 17.94 3.55
C GLU A 55 -13.13 16.95 3.79
N ILE A 56 -13.31 15.97 4.69
CA ILE A 56 -12.33 14.88 4.86
C ILE A 56 -12.19 14.07 3.57
N GLN A 57 -13.30 13.75 2.91
CA GLN A 57 -13.29 12.99 1.66
C GLN A 57 -12.62 13.79 0.53
N ALA A 58 -12.93 15.08 0.39
CA ALA A 58 -12.29 15.94 -0.59
C ALA A 58 -10.77 16.01 -0.37
N PHE A 59 -10.32 16.18 0.88
CA PHE A 59 -8.90 16.23 1.21
C PHE A 59 -8.21 14.87 1.04
N LEU A 60 -8.92 13.76 1.26
CA LEU A 60 -8.39 12.42 0.97
C LEU A 60 -8.12 12.25 -0.52
N ASP A 61 -9.05 12.66 -1.38
CA ASP A 61 -8.89 12.61 -2.83
C ASP A 61 -7.72 13.47 -3.30
N GLU A 62 -7.53 14.66 -2.73
CA GLU A 62 -6.37 15.51 -2.98
C GLU A 62 -5.05 14.87 -2.56
N SER A 63 -5.00 14.26 -1.37
CA SER A 63 -3.81 13.57 -0.86
C SER A 63 -3.39 12.42 -1.78
N VAL A 64 -4.35 11.65 -2.28
CA VAL A 64 -4.12 10.56 -3.23
C VAL A 64 -3.63 11.11 -4.56
N LYS A 65 -4.26 12.19 -5.06
CA LYS A 65 -3.79 12.89 -6.28
C LYS A 65 -2.38 13.41 -6.11
N ALA A 66 -1.97 13.85 -4.91
CA ALA A 66 -0.60 14.28 -4.62
C ALA A 66 0.40 13.11 -4.46
N GLY A 67 -0.06 11.86 -4.54
CA GLY A 67 0.76 10.66 -4.39
C GLY A 67 1.03 10.24 -2.94
N CYS A 68 0.28 10.79 -1.98
CA CYS A 68 0.29 10.31 -0.60
C CYS A 68 -0.53 9.02 -0.46
N GLU A 69 -0.29 8.27 0.62
CA GLU A 69 -1.01 7.03 0.91
C GLU A 69 -2.46 7.25 1.37
N GLY A 70 -2.72 8.43 1.95
CA GLY A 70 -4.01 8.84 2.50
C GLY A 70 -3.82 9.93 3.56
N LEU A 71 -4.72 9.98 4.54
CA LEU A 71 -4.77 11.00 5.59
C LEU A 71 -4.40 10.45 6.97
N MET A 72 -3.85 11.34 7.78
CA MET A 72 -3.77 11.19 9.23
C MET A 72 -4.78 12.16 9.86
N VAL A 73 -5.81 11.63 10.51
CA VAL A 73 -6.80 12.42 11.26
C VAL A 73 -6.36 12.46 12.72
N LYS A 74 -6.27 13.66 13.28
CA LYS A 74 -5.78 13.89 14.64
C LYS A 74 -6.71 14.85 15.37
N MET A 75 -7.03 14.53 16.61
CA MET A 75 -7.74 15.46 17.49
C MET A 75 -6.84 16.67 17.77
N LEU A 76 -7.37 17.88 17.58
CA LEU A 76 -6.64 19.13 17.81
C LEU A 76 -6.54 19.47 19.30
N GLU A 77 -7.63 19.25 20.03
CA GLU A 77 -7.80 19.67 21.43
C GLU A 77 -8.39 18.55 22.31
N GLY A 78 -8.16 18.68 23.62
CA GLY A 78 -8.73 17.82 24.64
C GLY A 78 -7.83 16.63 24.98
N LYS A 79 -8.31 15.76 25.88
CA LYS A 79 -7.50 14.65 26.44
C LYS A 79 -6.94 13.70 25.38
N ASN A 80 -7.61 13.58 24.24
CA ASN A 80 -7.22 12.72 23.13
C ASN A 80 -6.27 13.42 22.13
N ALA A 81 -5.94 14.70 22.33
CA ALA A 81 -4.99 15.44 21.47
C ALA A 81 -3.53 15.33 21.95
N ASN A 82 -3.33 14.84 23.18
CA ASN A 82 -2.00 14.60 23.75
C ASN A 82 -1.23 13.54 22.95
N TYR A 83 0.09 13.69 22.94
CA TYR A 83 0.99 12.67 22.42
C TYR A 83 1.22 11.61 23.48
N GLU A 84 0.76 10.37 23.23
CA GLU A 84 0.92 9.25 24.15
C GLU A 84 1.96 8.25 23.63
N PRO A 85 3.22 8.29 24.11
CA PRO A 85 4.22 7.33 23.70
C PRO A 85 3.79 5.90 24.04
N SER A 86 4.14 4.96 23.17
CA SER A 86 3.94 3.52 23.40
C SER A 86 2.50 3.05 23.58
N ARG A 87 1.51 3.91 23.28
CA ARG A 87 0.09 3.53 23.22
C ARG A 87 -0.44 3.59 21.80
N ARG A 88 -1.12 2.53 21.39
CA ARG A 88 -1.94 2.54 20.18
C ARG A 88 -3.31 3.09 20.54
N SER A 89 -3.37 4.40 20.74
CA SER A 89 -4.63 5.11 21.00
C SER A 89 -5.39 5.39 19.70
N MET A 90 -6.70 5.62 19.81
CA MET A 90 -7.53 6.09 18.69
C MET A 90 -7.36 7.60 18.44
N ASN A 91 -6.38 8.23 19.07
CA ASN A 91 -6.13 9.67 18.98
C ASN A 91 -5.73 10.08 17.55
N TRP A 92 -4.99 9.20 16.87
CA TRP A 92 -4.54 9.37 15.49
C TRP A 92 -5.09 8.24 14.63
N LEU A 93 -5.98 8.59 13.72
CA LEU A 93 -6.57 7.64 12.79
C LEU A 93 -5.89 7.77 11.43
N LYS A 94 -5.57 6.63 10.83
CA LYS A 94 -5.08 6.57 9.45
C LYS A 94 -6.24 6.22 8.53
N ILE A 95 -6.54 7.09 7.59
CA ILE A 95 -7.51 6.83 6.53
C ILE A 95 -6.71 6.63 5.25
N LYS A 96 -6.85 5.46 4.62
CA LYS A 96 -6.17 5.15 3.37
C LYS A 96 -7.20 4.89 2.29
N LYS A 97 -6.81 5.13 1.04
CA LYS A 97 -7.68 4.88 -0.11
C LYS A 97 -8.14 3.42 -0.17
N ASP A 98 -7.26 2.46 0.15
CA ASP A 98 -7.56 1.02 0.16
C ASP A 98 -8.60 0.60 1.22
N TYR A 99 -9.07 1.52 2.08
CA TYR A 99 -10.09 1.25 3.09
C TYR A 99 -11.50 1.65 2.63
N LEU A 100 -11.61 2.40 1.55
CA LEU A 100 -12.89 2.77 0.98
C LEU A 100 -13.40 1.62 0.11
N ALA A 101 -14.55 1.06 0.47
CA ALA A 101 -15.18 -0.02 -0.29
C ALA A 101 -15.40 0.39 -1.75
N GLY A 102 -14.95 -0.43 -2.70
CA GLY A 102 -15.06 -0.17 -4.14
C GLY A 102 -14.00 0.75 -4.73
N VAL A 103 -13.02 1.21 -3.93
CA VAL A 103 -11.94 2.08 -4.39
C VAL A 103 -10.58 1.40 -4.19
N GLY A 104 -10.07 0.77 -5.24
CA GLY A 104 -8.76 0.13 -5.26
C GLY A 104 -8.66 -0.90 -6.38
N ASP A 105 -7.45 -1.18 -6.82
CA ASP A 105 -7.20 -2.19 -7.84
C ASP A 105 -7.31 -3.57 -7.17
N SER A 106 -8.34 -4.34 -7.53
CA SER A 106 -8.48 -5.74 -7.13
C SER A 106 -7.96 -6.67 -8.22
N PHE A 107 -7.41 -7.79 -7.79
CA PHE A 107 -6.77 -8.80 -8.62
C PHE A 107 -7.34 -10.16 -8.25
N ASP A 108 -7.70 -10.96 -9.25
CA ASP A 108 -8.09 -12.34 -9.04
C ASP A 108 -6.84 -13.20 -9.27
N LEU A 109 -6.28 -13.76 -8.19
CA LEU A 109 -4.98 -14.41 -8.22
C LEU A 109 -5.07 -15.87 -7.76
N VAL A 110 -4.27 -16.72 -8.40
CA VAL A 110 -4.24 -18.16 -8.14
C VAL A 110 -3.30 -18.45 -6.98
N VAL A 111 -3.74 -19.29 -6.05
CA VAL A 111 -2.90 -19.78 -4.96
C VAL A 111 -2.00 -20.91 -5.46
N VAL A 112 -0.69 -20.67 -5.51
CA VAL A 112 0.29 -21.62 -6.09
C VAL A 112 1.24 -22.22 -5.06
N GLY A 113 1.33 -21.63 -3.88
CA GLY A 113 2.13 -22.17 -2.77
C GLY A 113 1.84 -21.52 -1.43
N ALA A 114 2.49 -22.02 -0.39
CA ALA A 114 2.40 -21.48 0.96
C ALA A 114 3.72 -21.54 1.72
N TYR A 115 3.76 -20.79 2.81
CA TYR A 115 4.81 -20.77 3.81
C TYR A 115 4.21 -21.11 5.17
N TYR A 116 4.88 -21.95 5.94
CA TYR A 116 4.39 -22.28 7.28
C TYR A 116 4.43 -21.06 8.21
N GLY A 117 3.40 -20.96 9.05
CA GLY A 117 3.34 -19.92 10.06
C GLY A 117 4.48 -20.06 11.08
N ARG A 118 4.87 -18.94 11.69
CA ARG A 118 5.81 -18.93 12.82
C ARG A 118 5.06 -18.76 14.14
N GLY A 119 5.60 -19.31 15.23
CA GLY A 119 5.05 -19.14 16.58
C GLY A 119 3.75 -19.91 16.81
N LYS A 120 2.66 -19.23 17.18
CA LYS A 120 1.36 -19.87 17.49
C LYS A 120 0.69 -20.54 16.28
N ARG A 121 1.14 -20.24 15.06
CA ARG A 121 0.53 -20.70 13.80
C ARG A 121 1.40 -21.74 13.06
N THR A 122 2.29 -22.45 13.74
CA THR A 122 3.20 -23.43 13.10
C THR A 122 2.47 -24.59 12.41
N ASN A 123 1.25 -24.91 12.82
CA ASN A 123 0.46 -25.98 12.23
C ASN A 123 -0.44 -25.52 11.07
N LEU A 124 -0.35 -24.24 10.67
CA LEU A 124 -1.14 -23.64 9.60
C LEU A 124 -0.23 -22.92 8.61
N TYR A 125 -0.79 -22.59 7.45
CA TYR A 125 -0.15 -21.69 6.48
C TYR A 125 -0.20 -20.25 6.99
N GLY A 126 0.96 -19.63 7.15
CA GLY A 126 1.09 -18.26 7.64
C GLY A 126 1.17 -17.23 6.52
N ALA A 127 1.53 -17.67 5.32
CA ALA A 127 1.53 -16.84 4.13
C ALA A 127 1.32 -17.71 2.89
N PHE A 128 0.80 -17.08 1.83
CA PHE A 128 0.46 -17.74 0.57
C PHE A 128 1.20 -17.06 -0.58
N LEU A 129 1.69 -17.85 -1.53
CA LEU A 129 2.29 -17.37 -2.77
C LEU A 129 1.19 -17.35 -3.84
N LEU A 130 1.00 -16.18 -4.45
CA LEU A 130 -0.04 -15.96 -5.45
C LEU A 130 0.57 -15.68 -6.82
N ALA A 131 -0.16 -16.07 -7.86
CA ALA A 131 0.24 -15.91 -9.25
C ALA A 131 -0.89 -15.37 -10.14
N CYS A 132 -0.52 -14.64 -11.18
CA CYS A 132 -1.37 -14.37 -12.34
C CYS A 132 -1.24 -15.50 -13.36
N TYR A 133 -2.24 -15.69 -14.22
CA TYR A 133 -2.21 -16.69 -15.28
C TYR A 133 -1.89 -16.04 -16.62
N ASP A 134 -0.86 -16.53 -17.31
CA ASP A 134 -0.49 -16.10 -18.65
C ASP A 134 -1.04 -17.10 -19.69
N PRO A 135 -2.06 -16.73 -20.48
CA PRO A 135 -2.62 -17.61 -21.49
C PRO A 135 -1.69 -17.82 -22.70
N GLU A 136 -0.72 -16.94 -22.97
CA GLU A 136 0.20 -17.13 -24.11
C GLU A 136 1.27 -18.17 -23.83
N SER A 137 1.80 -18.19 -22.60
CA SER A 137 2.81 -19.16 -22.17
C SER A 137 2.24 -20.36 -21.40
N GLU A 138 0.94 -20.35 -21.13
CA GLU A 138 0.24 -21.33 -20.27
C GLU A 138 0.92 -21.50 -18.90
N THR A 139 1.41 -20.39 -18.33
CA THR A 139 2.14 -20.40 -17.05
C THR A 139 1.49 -19.55 -15.98
N TYR A 140 1.70 -19.96 -14.74
CA TYR A 140 1.34 -19.18 -13.56
C TYR A 140 2.56 -18.39 -13.10
N GLN A 141 2.50 -17.08 -13.27
CA GLN A 141 3.58 -16.15 -12.95
C GLN A 141 3.36 -15.53 -11.57
N THR A 142 4.29 -15.76 -10.64
CA THR A 142 4.17 -15.23 -9.27
C THR A 142 4.17 -13.71 -9.24
N ILE A 143 3.29 -13.14 -8.40
CA ILE A 143 3.09 -11.69 -8.29
C ILE A 143 3.27 -11.16 -6.87
N CYS A 144 2.86 -11.92 -5.84
CA CYS A 144 3.02 -11.47 -4.46
C CYS A 144 2.94 -12.61 -3.45
N GLN A 145 3.48 -12.35 -2.26
CA GLN A 145 3.21 -13.11 -1.05
C GLN A 145 2.10 -12.42 -0.24
N LEU A 146 1.07 -13.17 0.13
CA LEU A 146 -0.07 -12.70 0.89
C LEU A 146 -0.01 -13.19 2.34
N VAL A 147 -0.06 -12.26 3.29
CA VAL A 147 0.06 -12.54 4.74
C VAL A 147 -1.12 -11.97 5.53
N THR A 148 -1.87 -11.04 4.94
CA THR A 148 -2.89 -10.23 5.63
C THR A 148 -4.24 -10.30 4.93
N GLY A 149 -5.31 -10.08 5.70
CA GLY A 149 -6.70 -10.09 5.20
C GLY A 149 -7.50 -11.30 5.64
N PHE A 150 -6.86 -12.31 6.25
CA PHE A 150 -7.54 -13.50 6.74
C PHE A 150 -7.98 -13.35 8.19
N SER A 151 -9.22 -13.73 8.50
CA SER A 151 -9.65 -14.07 9.85
C SER A 151 -9.01 -15.40 10.30
N GLU A 152 -9.13 -15.74 11.59
CA GLU A 152 -8.63 -17.04 12.07
C GLU A 152 -9.44 -18.20 11.45
N GLU A 153 -10.74 -18.01 11.27
CA GLU A 153 -11.64 -18.97 10.61
C GLU A 153 -11.26 -19.19 9.14
N ASP A 154 -10.90 -18.12 8.42
CA ASP A 154 -10.43 -18.21 7.03
C ASP A 154 -9.16 -19.07 6.95
N LEU A 155 -8.18 -18.84 7.83
CA LEU A 155 -6.92 -19.59 7.81
C LEU A 155 -7.13 -21.08 8.03
N GLU A 156 -8.02 -21.47 8.95
CA GLU A 156 -8.36 -22.87 9.18
C GLU A 156 -9.11 -23.49 7.99
N SER A 157 -10.05 -22.75 7.41
CA SER A 157 -10.82 -23.18 6.23
C SER A 157 -9.89 -23.39 5.03
N HIS A 158 -9.04 -22.40 4.72
CA HIS A 158 -8.09 -22.48 3.63
C HIS A 158 -7.06 -23.58 3.84
N TYR A 159 -6.59 -23.82 5.07
CA TYR A 159 -5.71 -24.95 5.36
C TYR A 159 -6.37 -26.28 4.98
N LYS A 160 -7.62 -26.52 5.40
CA LYS A 160 -8.36 -27.75 5.05
C LYS A 160 -8.60 -27.90 3.54
N LYS A 161 -8.80 -26.78 2.83
CA LYS A 161 -9.05 -26.77 1.38
C LYS A 161 -7.78 -26.97 0.55
N LEU A 162 -6.65 -26.41 1.01
CA LEU A 162 -5.38 -26.42 0.29
C LEU A 162 -4.52 -27.64 0.62
N GLN A 163 -4.64 -28.21 1.82
CA GLN A 163 -3.86 -29.40 2.22
C GLN A 163 -3.99 -30.59 1.25
N PRO A 164 -5.19 -30.93 0.72
CA PRO A 164 -5.32 -31.99 -0.28
C PRO A 164 -4.71 -31.67 -1.64
N LEU A 165 -4.40 -30.40 -1.90
CA LEU A 165 -3.85 -29.90 -3.17
C LEU A 165 -2.33 -29.78 -3.14
N GLU A 166 -1.68 -30.20 -2.05
CA GLU A 166 -0.23 -30.14 -1.90
C GLU A 166 0.49 -30.99 -2.96
N LEU A 167 1.49 -30.38 -3.58
CA LEU A 167 2.36 -31.02 -4.55
C LEU A 167 3.72 -31.27 -3.91
N THR A 168 4.25 -32.49 -4.11
CA THR A 168 5.59 -32.85 -3.64
C THR A 168 6.68 -32.04 -4.33
N ASN A 169 6.47 -31.66 -5.59
CA ASN A 169 7.45 -30.94 -6.40
C ASN A 169 6.78 -29.84 -7.24
N LYS A 170 7.53 -28.77 -7.49
CA LYS A 170 7.14 -27.71 -8.42
C LYS A 170 6.90 -28.29 -9.82
N LYS A 171 5.79 -27.87 -10.45
CA LYS A 171 5.49 -28.17 -11.86
C LYS A 171 6.18 -27.18 -12.80
N THR A 172 6.30 -27.55 -14.07
CA THR A 172 7.00 -26.75 -15.09
C THR A 172 6.26 -25.47 -15.48
N TYR A 173 4.93 -25.47 -15.39
CA TYR A 173 4.07 -24.32 -15.66
C TYR A 173 4.11 -23.24 -14.57
N TYR A 174 4.96 -23.37 -13.55
CA TYR A 174 5.17 -22.35 -12.53
C TYR A 174 6.42 -21.51 -12.82
N ASP A 175 6.19 -20.28 -13.27
CA ASP A 175 7.21 -19.23 -13.34
C ASP A 175 7.19 -18.43 -12.02
N ILE A 176 8.19 -18.68 -11.18
CA ILE A 176 8.19 -18.25 -9.77
C ILE A 176 9.22 -17.15 -9.48
N GLY A 177 9.96 -16.73 -10.52
CA GLY A 177 11.17 -15.93 -10.34
C GLY A 177 12.08 -16.55 -9.28
N ASP A 178 12.40 -15.78 -8.24
CA ASP A 178 13.26 -16.20 -7.12
C ASP A 178 12.47 -16.65 -5.86
N SER A 179 11.14 -16.78 -5.97
CA SER A 179 10.28 -17.20 -4.84
C SER A 179 10.54 -18.65 -4.43
N LYS A 180 10.53 -18.95 -3.13
CA LYS A 180 10.77 -20.30 -2.60
C LYS A 180 9.75 -20.64 -1.50
N PRO A 181 8.51 -21.02 -1.86
CA PRO A 181 7.53 -21.47 -0.88
C PRO A 181 7.95 -22.81 -0.26
N ASP A 182 7.47 -23.07 0.95
CA ASP A 182 7.67 -24.33 1.65
C ASP A 182 6.85 -25.45 1.00
N ILE A 183 5.66 -25.10 0.51
CA ILE A 183 4.67 -26.01 -0.06
C ILE A 183 4.20 -25.46 -1.40
N TRP A 184 4.04 -26.36 -2.37
CA TRP A 184 3.43 -26.09 -3.67
C TRP A 184 1.99 -26.60 -3.68
N PHE A 185 1.08 -25.90 -4.35
CA PHE A 185 -0.29 -26.38 -4.53
C PHE A 185 -0.59 -26.66 -6.00
N GLU A 186 -1.56 -27.52 -6.28
CA GLU A 186 -2.22 -27.59 -7.58
C GLU A 186 -3.05 -26.31 -7.79
N PRO A 187 -2.94 -25.65 -8.96
CA PRO A 187 -3.61 -24.37 -9.17
C PRO A 187 -5.10 -24.65 -9.35
N LYS A 188 -5.88 -24.40 -8.31
CA LYS A 188 -7.35 -24.58 -8.31
C LYS A 188 -8.09 -23.44 -7.62
N VAL A 189 -7.46 -22.84 -6.62
CA VAL A 189 -8.09 -21.83 -5.76
C VAL A 189 -7.70 -20.45 -6.27
N VAL A 190 -8.69 -19.59 -6.49
CA VAL A 190 -8.53 -18.20 -6.91
C VAL A 190 -9.05 -17.28 -5.81
N TRP A 191 -8.27 -16.27 -5.46
CA TRP A 191 -8.60 -15.28 -4.45
C TRP A 191 -8.66 -13.88 -5.04
N GLU A 192 -9.65 -13.13 -4.62
CA GLU A 192 -9.69 -11.68 -4.83
C GLU A 192 -8.75 -11.01 -3.82
N VAL A 193 -7.80 -10.26 -4.34
CA VAL A 193 -6.75 -9.58 -3.59
C VAL A 193 -6.79 -8.10 -3.91
N LEU A 194 -6.91 -7.27 -2.88
CA LEU A 194 -6.82 -5.82 -3.02
C LEU A 194 -5.38 -5.38 -2.78
N ALA A 195 -4.86 -4.48 -3.60
CA ALA A 195 -3.56 -3.85 -3.38
C ALA A 195 -3.68 -2.33 -3.34
N ALA A 196 -2.79 -1.69 -2.57
CA ALA A 196 -2.75 -0.23 -2.50
C ALA A 196 -2.13 0.38 -3.77
N ASN A 197 -1.09 -0.27 -4.31
CA ASN A 197 -0.37 0.13 -5.52
C ASN A 197 0.40 -1.08 -6.09
N LEU A 198 0.89 -0.96 -7.33
CA LEU A 198 1.83 -1.87 -7.97
C LEU A 198 3.25 -1.31 -7.96
N SER A 199 4.24 -2.20 -7.96
CA SER A 199 5.68 -1.87 -7.94
C SER A 199 6.49 -2.84 -8.80
N LEU A 200 7.65 -2.40 -9.32
CA LEU A 200 8.56 -3.30 -10.02
C LEU A 200 9.30 -4.17 -8.99
N SER A 201 9.29 -5.48 -9.20
CA SER A 201 9.93 -6.46 -8.33
C SER A 201 11.08 -7.17 -9.02
N PRO A 202 12.24 -7.32 -8.35
CA PRO A 202 13.31 -8.18 -8.83
C PRO A 202 13.05 -9.67 -8.57
N VAL A 203 12.10 -10.00 -7.68
CA VAL A 203 11.85 -11.38 -7.21
C VAL A 203 10.75 -12.06 -8.02
N TYR A 204 9.70 -11.31 -8.37
CA TYR A 204 8.48 -11.83 -8.98
C TYR A 204 8.55 -11.75 -10.50
N SER A 205 7.90 -12.70 -11.16
CA SER A 205 7.94 -12.91 -12.62
C SER A 205 6.75 -12.31 -13.35
N ALA A 206 5.64 -12.03 -12.66
CA ALA A 206 4.43 -11.46 -13.26
C ALA A 206 4.73 -10.24 -14.13
N ALA A 207 4.24 -10.25 -15.37
CA ALA A 207 4.39 -9.14 -16.32
C ALA A 207 5.85 -8.72 -16.61
N LYS A 208 6.82 -9.61 -16.38
CA LYS A 208 8.22 -9.36 -16.71
C LYS A 208 8.39 -9.16 -18.21
N GLY A 209 9.08 -8.09 -18.61
CA GLY A 209 9.22 -7.67 -20.01
C GLY A 209 8.15 -6.69 -20.49
N LEU A 210 7.02 -6.56 -19.80
CA LEU A 210 5.92 -5.68 -20.21
C LEU A 210 5.96 -4.27 -19.57
N CYS A 211 6.78 -4.10 -18.52
CA CYS A 211 6.87 -2.88 -17.72
C CYS A 211 8.32 -2.45 -17.44
N GLY A 212 8.51 -1.15 -17.17
CA GLY A 212 9.78 -0.60 -16.70
C GLY A 212 10.94 -0.78 -17.69
N ASP A 213 12.05 -1.32 -17.20
CA ASP A 213 13.24 -1.65 -18.00
C ASP A 213 13.16 -3.05 -18.67
N GLY A 214 12.03 -3.76 -18.52
CA GLY A 214 11.81 -5.11 -19.04
C GLY A 214 12.55 -6.22 -18.29
N SER A 215 13.44 -5.89 -17.35
CA SER A 215 14.24 -6.88 -16.59
C SER A 215 13.54 -7.40 -15.32
N ARG A 216 12.52 -6.68 -14.85
CA ARG A 216 11.80 -6.93 -13.59
C ARG A 216 10.34 -7.25 -13.84
N GLY A 217 9.77 -8.10 -12.99
CA GLY A 217 8.32 -8.30 -12.95
C GLY A 217 7.62 -7.21 -12.14
N VAL A 218 6.32 -7.39 -11.93
CA VAL A 218 5.45 -6.51 -11.16
C VAL A 218 5.00 -7.22 -9.89
N SER A 219 4.83 -6.45 -8.81
CA SER A 219 4.37 -6.93 -7.51
C SER A 219 3.36 -5.99 -6.90
N LEU A 220 2.48 -6.57 -6.10
CA LEU A 220 1.48 -5.83 -5.34
C LEU A 220 2.08 -5.26 -4.05
N ARG A 221 1.78 -3.99 -3.76
CA ARG A 221 2.15 -3.31 -2.51
C ARG A 221 0.96 -3.35 -1.54
N PHE A 222 1.21 -3.86 -0.35
CA PHE A 222 0.20 -4.09 0.70
C PHE A 222 -0.99 -4.93 0.22
N PRO A 223 -0.74 -6.12 -0.39
CA PRO A 223 -1.82 -6.98 -0.83
C PRO A 223 -2.60 -7.53 0.37
N ARG A 224 -3.93 -7.64 0.23
CA ARG A 224 -4.84 -8.15 1.26
C ARG A 224 -5.86 -9.09 0.66
N TYR A 225 -6.09 -10.21 1.32
CA TYR A 225 -7.20 -11.10 1.01
C TYR A 225 -8.53 -10.37 1.19
N ILE A 226 -9.44 -10.54 0.24
CA ILE A 226 -10.82 -10.03 0.31
C ILE A 226 -11.79 -11.19 0.41
N LYS A 227 -11.75 -12.10 -0.57
CA LYS A 227 -12.60 -13.30 -0.61
C LYS A 227 -12.05 -14.33 -1.58
N GLU A 228 -12.53 -15.55 -1.44
CA GLU A 228 -12.36 -16.60 -2.43
C GLU A 228 -13.34 -16.42 -3.59
N ARG A 229 -12.88 -16.71 -4.80
CA ARG A 229 -13.64 -16.59 -6.04
C ARG A 229 -14.05 -17.97 -6.53
N ASP A 230 -15.10 -18.52 -5.92
CA ASP A 230 -15.66 -19.82 -6.33
C ASP A 230 -16.30 -19.79 -7.72
N ASP A 231 -16.52 -18.58 -8.28
CA ASP A 231 -17.06 -18.33 -9.62
C ASP A 231 -16.00 -18.32 -10.73
N LYS A 232 -14.71 -18.46 -10.39
CA LYS A 232 -13.59 -18.38 -11.35
C LYS A 232 -12.70 -19.61 -11.32
N GLY A 233 -12.31 -20.07 -12.51
CA GLY A 233 -11.24 -21.03 -12.67
C GLY A 233 -9.85 -20.38 -12.59
N PRO A 234 -8.78 -21.18 -12.39
CA PRO A 234 -7.41 -20.70 -12.41
C PRO A 234 -6.99 -19.99 -13.70
N GLU A 235 -7.56 -20.41 -14.83
CA GLU A 235 -7.32 -19.82 -16.14
C GLU A 235 -8.07 -18.49 -16.35
N ASP A 236 -9.09 -18.20 -15.53
CA ASP A 236 -9.87 -16.94 -15.53
C ASP A 236 -9.27 -15.87 -14.58
N ALA A 237 -8.10 -16.17 -14.00
CA ALA A 237 -7.37 -15.27 -13.14
C ALA A 237 -6.88 -14.03 -13.91
N THR A 238 -6.53 -12.99 -13.17
CA THR A 238 -5.92 -11.79 -13.76
C THR A 238 -4.65 -12.17 -14.52
N GLY A 239 -4.50 -11.67 -15.75
CA GLY A 239 -3.35 -11.94 -16.61
C GLY A 239 -2.22 -10.92 -16.52
N PRO A 240 -1.01 -11.25 -16.99
CA PRO A 240 0.15 -10.35 -16.93
C PRO A 240 -0.04 -9.05 -17.73
N GLU A 241 -0.78 -9.07 -18.85
CA GLU A 241 -1.09 -7.87 -19.64
C GLU A 241 -1.96 -6.89 -18.84
N GLN A 242 -2.95 -7.42 -18.11
CA GLN A 242 -3.83 -6.62 -17.26
C GLN A 242 -3.03 -5.99 -16.11
N VAL A 243 -2.16 -6.78 -15.47
CA VAL A 243 -1.23 -6.27 -14.43
C VAL A 243 -0.34 -5.16 -15.00
N ALA A 244 0.19 -5.34 -16.21
CA ALA A 244 1.03 -4.36 -16.87
C ALA A 244 0.27 -3.06 -17.21
N GLU A 245 -0.97 -3.17 -17.68
CA GLU A 245 -1.83 -2.03 -17.96
C GLU A 245 -2.11 -1.22 -16.69
N MET A 246 -2.48 -1.89 -15.60
CA MET A 246 -2.74 -1.25 -14.30
C MET A 246 -1.49 -0.55 -13.77
N TYR A 247 -0.32 -1.18 -13.87
CA TYR A 247 0.95 -0.55 -13.51
C TYR A 247 1.23 0.72 -14.34
N LYS A 248 1.06 0.66 -15.67
CA LYS A 248 1.28 1.81 -16.56
C LYS A 248 0.32 2.96 -16.22
N ARG A 249 -0.96 2.66 -16.00
CA ARG A 249 -1.98 3.64 -15.61
C ARG A 249 -1.62 4.34 -14.29
N GLN A 250 -1.11 3.59 -13.32
CA GLN A 250 -0.62 4.14 -12.05
C GLN A 250 0.56 5.09 -12.25
N VAL A 251 1.56 4.69 -13.05
CA VAL A 251 2.75 5.52 -13.32
C VAL A 251 2.36 6.83 -14.00
N THR A 252 1.52 6.78 -15.03
CA THR A 252 1.02 7.98 -15.72
C THR A 252 0.30 8.92 -14.75
N SER A 253 -0.60 8.39 -13.92
CA SER A 253 -1.33 9.19 -12.92
C SER A 253 -0.40 9.87 -11.91
N GLN A 254 0.66 9.18 -11.46
CA GLN A 254 1.65 9.74 -10.54
C GLN A 254 2.56 10.79 -11.22
N GLN A 255 2.85 10.65 -12.52
CA GLN A 255 3.61 11.65 -13.28
C GLN A 255 2.81 12.92 -13.51
N ASP A 256 1.53 12.80 -13.87
CA ASP A 256 0.63 13.94 -14.07
C ASP A 256 0.45 14.73 -12.77
N ALA A 257 0.25 14.02 -11.66
CA ALA A 257 0.21 14.59 -10.32
C ALA A 257 1.47 15.42 -9.97
N ARG A 258 2.65 14.84 -10.20
CA ARG A 258 3.93 15.52 -9.94
C ARG A 258 4.16 16.71 -10.85
N SER A 259 3.68 16.67 -12.09
CA SER A 259 3.78 17.79 -13.04
C SER A 259 2.87 18.94 -12.63
N ARG A 260 1.61 18.66 -12.26
CA ARG A 260 0.67 19.68 -11.75
C ARG A 260 1.15 20.32 -10.45
N ASN A 261 1.69 19.54 -9.52
CA ASN A 261 2.26 20.10 -8.29
C ASN A 261 3.46 21.02 -8.57
N ARG A 262 4.27 20.72 -9.60
CA ARG A 262 5.37 21.60 -10.03
C ARG A 262 4.87 22.89 -10.67
N TYR A 263 3.81 22.84 -11.46
CA TYR A 263 3.18 24.02 -12.04
C TYR A 263 2.55 24.91 -10.96
N ASN A 264 1.76 24.34 -10.05
CA ASN A 264 1.14 25.10 -8.97
C ASN A 264 2.17 25.74 -8.03
N ALA A 265 3.29 25.05 -7.75
CA ALA A 265 4.38 25.63 -6.96
C ALA A 265 5.07 26.81 -7.67
N LYS A 266 5.22 26.76 -8.99
CA LYS A 266 5.75 27.87 -9.80
C LYS A 266 4.80 29.06 -9.87
N ASP A 267 3.51 28.82 -10.08
CA ASP A 267 2.48 29.89 -10.10
C ASP A 267 2.31 30.54 -8.71
N GLN A 268 2.69 29.86 -7.63
CA GLN A 268 2.71 30.42 -6.29
C GLN A 268 3.95 31.29 -6.08
N MET A 269 5.12 30.85 -6.55
CA MET A 269 6.35 31.65 -6.58
C MET A 269 6.20 32.93 -7.43
N GLU A 270 5.66 32.85 -8.64
CA GLU A 270 5.47 34.03 -9.51
C GLU A 270 4.50 35.06 -8.91
N ARG A 271 3.50 34.61 -8.13
CA ARG A 271 2.57 35.51 -7.43
C ARG A 271 3.17 36.15 -6.19
N ASP A 272 4.12 35.48 -5.52
CA ASP A 272 4.81 36.02 -4.36
C ASP A 272 5.96 36.97 -4.76
N ASP A 273 6.54 36.78 -5.96
CA ASP A 273 7.55 37.69 -6.55
C ASP A 273 6.94 39.00 -7.09
N ASP A 274 5.65 39.00 -7.46
CA ASP A 274 4.90 40.19 -7.90
C ASP A 274 4.44 41.11 -6.73
N PHE A 275 4.79 40.78 -5.48
CA PHE A 275 4.37 41.53 -4.28
C PHE A 275 5.48 42.38 -3.63
N TRP A 276 6.60 42.62 -4.33
CA TRP A 276 7.66 43.57 -3.92
C TRP A 276 7.79 44.77 -4.87
#